data_AF-A0A7R7MSQ7-F1
#
_entry.id   AF-A0A7R7MSQ7-F1
#
_cell.length_a   1.000
_cell.length_b   1.000
_cell.length_c   1.000
_cell.angle_alpha   90.00
_cell.angle_beta   90.00
_cell.angle_gamma   90.00
#
_symmetry.space_group_name_H-M   'P 1'
#
loop_
_entity.id
_entity.type
_entity.pdbx_description
1 polymer ?
#
loop_
_entity_poly.entity_id
_entity_poly.type
_entity_poly.pdbx_seq_one_letter_code
_entity_poly.pdbx_strand_id
1 'polypeptide(L)'
;MDSSASRYVLVVRPRVEQQGDQSWKAWYPKSDWHVMADTKDNAAQKLRDEFERRLNAGEVDTEPEESLLERHLTDPIPGVYAIDRDVYMRMRTGPNFRSDLDALIARIDGEH
;
A
#
# COMPACT_ATOMS: atom_id res chain seq x y z
N MET A 1 -21.36 -12.36 11.34
CA MET A 1 -19.93 -12.00 11.47
C MET A 1 -19.33 -12.28 10.11
N ASP A 2 -19.14 -11.19 9.35
CA ASP A 2 -18.83 -11.25 7.92
C ASP A 2 -17.48 -11.93 7.67
N SER A 3 -17.48 -12.90 6.76
CA SER A 3 -16.31 -13.73 6.44
C SER A 3 -15.37 -13.06 5.43
N SER A 4 -15.49 -11.75 5.22
CA SER A 4 -14.75 -10.97 4.22
C SER A 4 -13.25 -10.89 4.52
N ALA A 5 -12.85 -10.84 5.80
CA ALA A 5 -11.45 -10.89 6.22
C ALA A 5 -10.73 -12.19 5.79
N SER A 6 -11.49 -13.27 5.55
CA SER A 6 -10.93 -14.53 5.03
C SER A 6 -10.75 -14.51 3.51
N ARG A 7 -11.50 -13.69 2.77
CA ARG A 7 -11.51 -13.69 1.31
C ARG A 7 -10.41 -12.83 0.68
N TYR A 8 -9.99 -11.76 1.33
CA TYR A 8 -9.06 -10.81 0.74
C TYR A 8 -7.74 -10.76 1.51
N VAL A 9 -6.65 -10.55 0.75
CA VAL A 9 -5.37 -10.08 1.27
C VAL A 9 -5.28 -8.61 0.92
N LEU A 10 -5.07 -7.79 1.94
CA LEU A 10 -4.93 -6.36 1.78
C LEU A 10 -3.47 -6.03 1.45
N VAL A 11 -3.24 -5.46 0.29
CA VAL A 11 -1.92 -4.96 -0.12
C VAL A 11 -1.93 -3.43 -0.09
N VAL A 12 -0.97 -2.85 0.62
CA VAL A 12 -0.81 -1.40 0.71
C VAL A 12 0.46 -1.00 -0.01
N ARG A 13 0.35 -0.08 -0.96
CA ARG A 13 1.46 0.52 -1.69
C ARG A 13 1.66 1.97 -1.25
N PRO A 14 2.92 2.42 -1.16
CA PRO A 14 3.20 3.82 -0.92
C PRO A 14 2.67 4.66 -2.07
N ARG A 15 2.14 5.83 -1.74
CA ARG A 15 1.79 6.89 -2.68
C ARG A 15 2.96 7.87 -2.75
N VAL A 16 3.24 8.36 -3.96
CA VAL A 16 4.24 9.38 -4.21
C VAL A 16 3.67 10.36 -5.21
N GLU A 17 3.54 11.63 -4.82
CA GLU A 17 2.84 12.65 -5.59
C GLU A 17 3.60 13.98 -5.56
N GLN A 18 3.69 14.63 -6.71
CA GLN A 18 4.28 15.95 -6.81
C GLN A 18 3.31 17.00 -6.27
N GLN A 19 3.81 17.90 -5.44
CA GLN A 19 3.07 19.02 -4.87
C GLN A 19 3.20 20.27 -5.75
N GLY A 20 2.39 21.29 -5.47
CA GLY A 20 2.36 22.55 -6.24
C GLY A 20 3.67 23.35 -6.21
N ASP A 21 4.53 23.11 -5.21
CA ASP A 21 5.86 23.72 -5.07
C ASP A 21 6.98 22.88 -5.73
N GLN A 22 6.61 21.91 -6.57
CA GLN A 22 7.48 20.93 -7.22
C GLN A 22 8.15 19.91 -6.31
N SER A 23 7.93 19.98 -4.99
CA SER A 23 8.37 18.93 -4.06
C SER A 23 7.55 17.65 -4.25
N TRP A 24 8.06 16.55 -3.74
CA TRP A 24 7.42 15.24 -3.79
C TRP A 24 7.06 14.80 -2.37
N LYS A 25 5.78 14.49 -2.18
CA LYS A 25 5.23 13.92 -0.95
C LYS A 25 5.14 12.41 -1.12
N ALA A 26 5.57 11.65 -0.12
CA ALA A 26 5.38 10.20 -0.08
C ALA A 26 4.77 9.75 1.25
N TRP A 27 3.80 8.84 1.19
CA TRP A 27 3.06 8.34 2.36
C TRP A 27 2.46 6.96 2.09
N TYR A 28 2.11 6.23 3.16
CA TYR A 28 1.21 5.08 3.05
C TYR A 28 -0.25 5.56 3.21
N PRO A 29 -1.22 5.07 2.42
CA PRO A 29 -2.62 5.49 2.53
C PRO A 29 -3.26 5.38 3.93
N LYS A 30 -2.72 4.49 4.78
CA LYS A 30 -3.17 4.29 6.17
C LYS A 30 -2.44 5.16 7.21
N SER A 31 -1.43 5.91 6.78
CA SER A 31 -0.51 6.61 7.65
C SER A 31 -0.95 8.05 7.86
N ASP A 32 -0.88 8.53 9.11
CA ASP A 32 -1.05 9.94 9.47
C ASP A 32 0.21 10.77 9.18
N TRP A 33 1.34 10.10 8.97
CA TRP A 33 2.62 10.72 8.64
C TRP A 33 2.97 10.59 7.15
N HIS A 34 3.84 11.49 6.70
CA HIS A 34 4.37 11.53 5.34
C HIS A 34 5.80 12.10 5.36
N VAL A 35 6.51 11.95 4.25
CA VAL A 35 7.82 12.57 4.03
C VAL A 35 7.80 13.46 2.80
N MET A 36 8.74 14.41 2.76
CA MET A 36 8.93 15.35 1.66
C MET A 36 10.35 15.24 1.09
N ALA A 37 10.50 15.36 -0.23
CA ALA A 37 11.78 15.46 -0.91
C ALA A 37 11.69 16.21 -2.24
N ASP A 38 12.84 16.57 -2.82
CA ASP A 38 12.87 17.34 -4.08
C ASP A 38 12.64 16.48 -5.32
N THR A 39 12.74 15.15 -5.19
CA THR A 39 12.53 14.20 -6.29
C THR A 39 11.64 13.05 -5.85
N LYS A 40 10.96 12.43 -6.82
CA LYS A 40 10.11 11.25 -6.60
C LYS A 40 10.89 10.11 -5.94
N ASP A 41 12.08 9.81 -6.45
CA ASP A 41 12.91 8.70 -5.96
C ASP A 41 13.40 8.96 -4.54
N ASN A 42 13.81 10.21 -4.23
CA ASN A 42 14.20 10.58 -2.88
C ASN A 42 13.03 10.51 -1.90
N ALA A 43 11.82 10.90 -2.33
CA ALA A 43 10.63 10.80 -1.48
C ALA A 43 10.28 9.33 -1.18
N ALA A 44 10.37 8.45 -2.19
CA ALA A 44 10.16 7.02 -2.01
C ALA A 44 11.22 6.37 -1.08
N GLN A 45 12.49 6.74 -1.23
CA GLN A 45 13.56 6.25 -0.35
C GLN A 45 13.37 6.75 1.09
N LYS A 46 13.12 8.05 1.30
CA LYS A 46 12.86 8.60 2.64
C LYS A 46 11.65 7.94 3.31
N LEU A 47 10.62 7.60 2.55
CA LEU A 47 9.43 6.93 3.08
C LEU A 47 9.78 5.54 3.61
N ARG A 48 10.63 4.81 2.89
CA ARG A 48 11.15 3.51 3.33
C ARG A 48 11.99 3.64 4.59
N ASP A 49 12.91 4.60 4.63
CA ASP A 49 13.80 4.81 5.77
C ASP A 49 13.00 5.19 7.03
N GLU A 50 11.99 6.06 6.89
CA GLU A 50 11.11 6.45 7.99
C GLU A 50 10.23 5.28 8.47
N PHE A 51 9.75 4.44 7.55
CA PHE A 51 9.03 3.22 7.92
C PHE A 51 9.92 2.27 8.72
N GLU A 52 11.15 2.02 8.26
CA GLU A 52 12.12 1.18 8.97
C GLU A 52 12.47 1.76 10.35
N ARG A 53 12.63 3.09 10.47
CA ARG A 53 12.82 3.78 11.76
C ARG A 53 11.64 3.55 12.70
N ARG A 54 10.41 3.79 12.24
CA ARG A 54 9.19 3.60 13.03
C ARG A 54 9.01 2.15 13.47
N LEU A 55 9.32 1.21 12.58
CA LEU A 55 9.25 -0.22 12.88
C LEU A 55 10.21 -0.58 14.03
N ASN A 56 11.45 -0.09 13.95
CA ASN A 56 12.45 -0.30 15.00
C ASN A 56 12.10 0.41 16.32
N ALA A 57 11.35 1.51 16.26
CA ALA A 57 10.88 2.25 17.43
C ALA A 57 9.57 1.70 18.01
N GLY A 58 8.92 0.73 17.36
CA GLY A 58 7.60 0.23 17.76
C GLY A 58 6.46 1.23 17.51
N GLU A 59 6.66 2.19 16.61
CA GLU A 59 5.74 3.28 16.26
C GLU A 59 4.88 2.98 15.01
N VAL A 60 4.98 1.76 14.45
CA VAL A 60 4.12 1.36 13.33
C VAL A 60 2.76 0.97 13.87
N ASP A 61 1.76 1.78 13.54
CA ASP A 61 0.39 1.50 13.90
C ASP A 61 -0.10 0.22 13.21
N THR A 62 -0.58 -0.73 13.99
CA THR A 62 -1.12 -2.00 13.54
C THR A 62 -2.65 -1.96 13.55
N GLU A 63 -3.24 -0.84 13.09
CA GLU A 63 -4.69 -0.76 12.90
C GLU A 63 -5.18 -2.05 12.22
N PRO A 64 -6.24 -2.69 12.76
CA PRO A 64 -6.71 -3.95 12.24
C PRO A 64 -6.99 -3.84 10.73
N GLU A 65 -6.41 -4.75 9.95
CA GLU A 65 -6.54 -4.74 8.48
C GLU A 65 -8.00 -4.75 8.00
N GLU A 66 -8.90 -5.26 8.84
CA GLU A 66 -10.35 -5.38 8.62
C GLU A 66 -11.05 -4.02 8.42
N SER A 67 -10.80 -3.02 9.29
CA SER A 67 -11.43 -1.68 9.17
C SER A 67 -11.04 -0.97 7.87
N LEU A 68 -9.82 -1.20 7.38
CA LEU A 68 -9.33 -0.56 6.17
C LEU A 68 -9.79 -1.29 4.91
N LEU A 69 -9.93 -2.63 4.98
CA LEU A 69 -10.56 -3.41 3.93
C LEU A 69 -12.01 -2.97 3.72
N GLU A 70 -12.81 -2.86 4.79
CA GLU A 70 -14.21 -2.42 4.70
C GLU A 70 -14.35 -1.04 4.07
N ARG A 71 -13.50 -0.08 4.49
CA ARG A 71 -13.45 1.26 3.91
C ARG A 71 -13.11 1.21 2.42
N HIS A 72 -12.07 0.46 2.04
CA HIS A 72 -11.63 0.37 0.65
C HIS A 72 -12.65 -0.33 -0.25
N LEU A 73 -13.39 -1.33 0.25
CA LEU A 73 -14.45 -1.99 -0.50
C LEU A 73 -15.68 -1.07 -0.73
N THR A 74 -15.86 -0.06 0.12
CA THR A 74 -16.95 0.93 -0.01
C THR A 74 -16.55 2.10 -0.90
N ASP A 75 -15.34 2.65 -0.68
CA ASP A 75 -14.77 3.76 -1.42
C ASP A 75 -13.30 3.46 -1.73
N PRO A 76 -12.94 3.18 -3.00
CA PRO A 76 -11.59 2.78 -3.37
C PRO A 76 -10.53 3.78 -2.94
N ILE A 77 -9.75 3.41 -1.91
CA ILE A 77 -8.60 4.20 -1.44
C ILE A 77 -7.40 3.97 -2.38
N PRO A 78 -6.84 5.01 -3.03
CA PRO A 78 -5.66 4.86 -3.88
C PRO A 78 -4.46 4.29 -3.14
N GLY A 79 -3.80 3.28 -3.73
CA GLY A 79 -2.67 2.59 -3.12
C GLY A 79 -3.06 1.52 -2.09
N VAL A 80 -4.36 1.24 -1.92
CA VAL A 80 -4.86 0.07 -1.21
C VAL A 80 -5.45 -0.88 -2.24
N TYR A 81 -5.22 -2.18 -2.08
CA TYR A 81 -5.72 -3.21 -2.97
C TYR A 81 -6.28 -4.37 -2.17
N ALA A 82 -7.56 -4.69 -2.39
CA ALA A 82 -8.19 -5.92 -1.90
C ALA A 82 -8.02 -7.04 -2.92
N ILE A 83 -7.01 -7.90 -2.74
CA ILE A 83 -6.71 -8.99 -3.66
C ILE A 83 -7.33 -10.27 -3.14
N ASP A 84 -8.03 -11.01 -3.99
CA ASP A 84 -8.57 -12.33 -3.62
C ASP A 84 -7.46 -13.23 -3.05
N ARG A 85 -7.72 -13.84 -1.90
CA ARG A 85 -6.72 -14.57 -1.12
C ARG A 85 -6.13 -15.73 -1.91
N ASP A 86 -6.92 -16.46 -2.68
CA ASP A 86 -6.43 -17.60 -3.45
C ASP A 86 -5.55 -17.14 -4.61
N VAL A 87 -5.89 -16.00 -5.23
CA VAL A 87 -5.04 -15.35 -6.24
C VAL A 87 -3.72 -14.91 -5.61
N TYR A 88 -3.76 -14.19 -4.48
CA TYR A 88 -2.57 -13.73 -3.77
C TYR A 88 -1.66 -14.89 -3.35
N MET A 89 -2.23 -15.94 -2.74
CA MET A 89 -1.46 -17.08 -2.26
C MET A 89 -0.82 -17.87 -3.40
N ARG A 90 -1.50 -18.03 -4.55
CA ARG A 90 -0.90 -18.64 -5.75
C ARG A 90 0.32 -17.85 -6.24
N MET A 91 0.21 -16.53 -6.35
CA MET A 91 1.35 -15.68 -6.75
C MET A 91 2.47 -15.75 -5.71
N ARG A 92 2.14 -15.70 -4.41
CA ARG A 92 3.10 -15.73 -3.29
C ARG A 92 3.96 -16.98 -3.30
N THR A 93 3.42 -18.12 -3.71
CA THR A 93 4.17 -19.38 -3.80
C THR A 93 4.97 -19.53 -5.09
N GLY A 94 4.79 -18.63 -6.07
CA GLY A 94 5.49 -18.66 -7.35
C GLY A 94 6.87 -17.99 -7.32
N PRO A 95 7.75 -18.29 -8.29
CA PRO A 95 9.09 -17.72 -8.37
C PRO A 95 9.09 -16.21 -8.72
N ASN A 96 7.99 -15.71 -9.30
CA ASN A 96 7.89 -14.33 -9.81
C ASN A 96 6.93 -13.46 -8.99
N PHE A 97 6.66 -13.83 -7.73
CA PHE A 97 5.64 -13.19 -6.87
C PHE A 97 5.58 -11.66 -6.99
N ARG A 98 6.74 -10.99 -6.91
CA ARG A 98 6.81 -9.52 -6.97
C ARG A 98 6.35 -8.98 -8.32
N SER A 99 6.85 -9.55 -9.42
CA SER A 99 6.47 -9.15 -10.77
C SER A 99 5.00 -9.42 -11.05
N ASP A 100 4.49 -10.57 -10.60
CA ASP A 100 3.08 -10.96 -10.79
C ASP A 100 2.14 -10.04 -9.99
N LEU A 101 2.51 -9.70 -8.76
CA LEU A 101 1.77 -8.76 -7.93
C LEU A 101 1.80 -7.34 -8.50
N ASP A 102 2.95 -6.87 -8.98
CA ASP A 102 3.09 -5.55 -9.60
C ASP A 102 2.25 -5.47 -10.89
N ALA A 103 2.23 -6.52 -11.71
CA ALA A 103 1.40 -6.59 -12.92
C ALA A 103 -0.10 -6.62 -12.60
N LEU A 104 -0.51 -7.35 -11.56
CA LEU A 104 -1.91 -7.36 -11.12
C LEU A 104 -2.36 -5.97 -10.65
N ILE A 105 -1.54 -5.30 -9.84
CA ILE A 105 -1.82 -3.95 -9.35
C ILE A 105 -1.93 -2.96 -10.51
N ALA A 106 -1.00 -2.99 -11.46
CA ALA A 106 -1.06 -2.12 -12.65
C ALA A 106 -2.33 -2.35 -13.48
N ARG A 107 -2.82 -3.58 -13.54
CA ARG A 107 -4.10 -3.89 -14.19
C ARG A 107 -5.29 -3.29 -13.43
N ILE A 108 -5.32 -3.42 -12.11
CA ILE A 108 -6.37 -2.82 -11.26
C ILE A 108 -6.38 -1.29 -11.43
N ASP A 109 -5.21 -0.65 -11.36
CA ASP A 109 -5.09 0.81 -11.52
C ASP A 109 -5.51 1.29 -12.92
N GLY A 110 -5.40 0.45 -13.96
CA GLY A 110 -5.79 0.77 -15.33
C GLY A 110 -7.25 0.50 -15.67
N GLU A 111 -8.01 -0.14 -14.78
CA GLU A 111 -9.44 -0.43 -14.95
C GLU A 111 -10.35 0.72 -14.43
N HIS A 112 -9.77 1.80 -13.88
CA HIS A 112 -10.45 2.95 -13.28
C HIS A 112 -10.34 4.26 -14.07
#